data_AF-A0A7J8NC00-F1
#
_entry.id   AF-A0A7J8NC00-F1
#
_cell.length_a   1.000
_cell.length_b   1.000
_cell.length_c   1.000
_cell.angle_alpha   90.00
_cell.angle_beta   90.00
_cell.angle_gamma   90.00
#
_symmetry.space_group_name_H-M   'P 1'
#
loop_
_entity.id
_entity.type
_entity.pdbx_description
1 polymer ?
#
loop_
_entity_poly.entity_id
_entity_poly.type
_entity_poly.pdbx_seq_one_letter_code
_entity_poly.pdbx_strand_id
1 'polypeptide(L)'
;MINYKTLVRFMKYMAPPPGEYERGLFAHTDKPVSTIICDDQVSGLEIEVNDGQWIKLSLSPSSFCFVVGDPLKVSFAIPVEGTIIKAPRELIDEQHPQLYKDFKFMDFFLFAFSDPAKHIDSGEQLQAFASLSPPISN
;
A
#
# COMPACT_ATOMS: atom_id res chain seq x y z
N MET A 1 12.89 -24.42 -5.39
CA MET A 1 12.00 -23.87 -4.34
C MET A 1 11.68 -22.44 -4.71
N ILE A 2 10.40 -22.07 -4.68
CA ILE A 2 10.00 -20.67 -4.87
C ILE A 2 10.22 -19.96 -3.54
N ASN A 3 11.12 -18.97 -3.51
CA ASN A 3 11.39 -18.19 -2.30
C ASN A 3 10.35 -17.06 -2.19
N TYR A 4 9.38 -17.24 -1.29
CA TYR A 4 8.49 -16.17 -0.86
C TYR A 4 9.10 -15.47 0.35
N LYS A 5 9.19 -14.14 0.31
CA LYS A 5 9.60 -13.33 1.46
C LYS A 5 8.35 -12.79 2.13
N THR A 6 8.11 -13.24 3.37
CA THR A 6 7.08 -12.66 4.24
C THR A 6 7.75 -11.77 5.27
N LEU A 7 7.31 -10.53 5.37
CA LEU A 7 7.71 -9.64 6.47
C LEU A 7 6.67 -9.74 7.58
N VAL A 8 7.11 -10.11 8.78
CA VAL A 8 6.29 -10.03 9.99
C VAL A 8 6.79 -8.84 10.80
N ARG A 9 5.87 -7.93 11.15
CA ARG A 9 6.18 -6.75 11.94
C ARG A 9 5.31 -6.74 13.19
N PHE A 10 5.95 -6.69 14.35
CA PHE A 10 5.29 -6.44 15.63
C PHE A 10 5.43 -4.96 15.97
N MET A 11 4.32 -4.30 16.27
CA MET A 11 4.27 -2.88 16.61
C MET A 11 3.64 -2.72 17.99
N LYS A 12 4.15 -1.78 18.77
CA LYS A 12 3.57 -1.37 20.05
C LYS A 12 3.45 0.15 20.02
N TYR A 13 2.25 0.63 20.25
CA TYR A 13 1.94 2.06 20.35
C TYR A 13 1.60 2.41 21.80
N MET A 14 1.95 3.62 22.21
CA MET A 14 1.53 4.16 23.50
C MET A 14 0.18 4.87 23.31
N ALA A 15 -0.72 4.73 24.27
CA ALA A 15 -1.96 5.48 24.25
C ALA A 15 -1.67 6.99 24.45
N PRO A 16 -2.37 7.88 23.73
CA PRO A 16 -2.25 9.31 23.96
C PRO A 16 -2.79 9.69 25.35
N PRO A 17 -2.45 10.88 25.87
CA PRO A 17 -3.07 11.41 27.08
C PRO A 17 -4.61 11.45 26.97
N PRO A 18 -5.34 11.38 28.11
CA PRO A 18 -6.79 11.39 28.09
C PRO A 18 -7.36 12.63 27.37
N GLY A 19 -8.20 12.39 26.36
CA GLY A 19 -8.83 13.45 25.55
C GLY A 19 -7.97 13.98 24.41
N GLU A 20 -6.75 13.48 24.25
CA GLU A 20 -5.87 13.83 23.15
C GLU A 20 -5.92 12.78 22.03
N TYR A 21 -5.70 13.25 20.80
CA TYR A 21 -5.53 12.41 19.63
C TYR A 21 -4.07 12.55 19.17
N GLU A 22 -3.33 11.44 19.16
CA GLU A 22 -1.94 11.41 18.70
C GLU A 22 -1.79 10.41 17.57
N ARG A 23 -1.01 10.81 16.56
CA ARG A 23 -0.74 10.00 15.38
C ARG A 23 0.41 9.01 15.68
N GLY A 24 0.08 7.72 15.80
CA GLY A 24 1.07 6.66 16.02
C GLY A 24 1.88 6.29 14.77
N LEU A 25 1.31 6.44 13.57
CA LEU A 25 1.94 6.14 12.29
C LEU A 25 1.48 7.15 11.22
N PHE A 26 2.39 7.57 10.35
CA PHE A 26 2.04 8.45 9.24
C PHE A 26 1.12 7.74 8.24
N ALA A 27 0.24 8.51 7.60
CA ALA A 27 -0.58 8.03 6.50
C ALA A 27 0.31 7.42 5.41
N HIS A 28 -0.03 6.22 4.95
CA HIS A 28 0.74 5.51 3.94
C HIS A 28 -0.09 4.44 3.23
N THR A 29 0.47 3.93 2.13
CA THR A 29 0.01 2.74 1.42
C THR A 29 1.03 1.62 1.58
N ASP A 30 0.55 0.38 1.51
CA ASP A 30 1.42 -0.79 1.64
C ASP A 30 2.23 -1.04 0.37
N LYS A 31 3.55 -1.16 0.54
CA LYS A 31 4.51 -1.52 -0.52
C LYS A 31 4.66 -3.02 -0.76
N PRO A 32 4.45 -3.91 0.24
CA PRO A 32 4.19 -5.32 -0.03
C PRO A 32 2.94 -5.50 -0.91
N VAL A 33 2.74 -6.70 -1.46
CA VAL A 33 1.56 -6.99 -2.30
C VAL A 33 0.27 -6.98 -1.51
N SER A 34 0.30 -7.46 -0.29
CA SER A 34 -0.80 -7.37 0.65
C SER A 34 -0.30 -7.47 2.08
N THR A 35 -1.15 -7.01 3.01
CA THR A 35 -0.90 -7.11 4.45
C THR A 35 -2.14 -7.66 5.14
N ILE A 36 -1.92 -8.49 6.15
CA ILE A 36 -2.95 -8.88 7.11
C ILE A 36 -2.63 -8.17 8.42
N ILE A 37 -3.57 -7.35 8.89
CA ILE A 37 -3.47 -6.64 10.18
C ILE A 37 -4.39 -7.36 11.16
N CYS A 38 -3.78 -7.79 12.28
CA CYS A 38 -4.48 -8.22 13.47
C CYS A 38 -4.20 -7.19 14.55
N ASP A 39 -5.23 -6.48 15.02
CA ASP A 39 -5.08 -5.52 16.11
C ASP A 39 -5.29 -6.18 17.48
N ASP A 40 -4.98 -5.45 18.54
CA ASP A 40 -5.19 -5.83 19.93
C ASP A 40 -6.55 -5.34 20.47
N GLN A 41 -7.49 -5.01 19.58
CA GLN A 41 -8.79 -4.37 19.86
C GLN A 41 -8.68 -2.97 20.49
N VAL A 42 -7.48 -2.38 20.55
CA VAL A 42 -7.32 -0.97 20.89
C VAL A 42 -7.55 -0.15 19.62
N SER A 43 -8.67 0.55 19.59
CA SER A 43 -9.12 1.28 18.41
C SER A 43 -8.15 2.42 18.04
N GLY A 44 -7.40 2.24 16.96
CA GLY A 44 -6.45 3.23 16.42
C GLY A 44 -6.15 3.13 14.93
N LEU A 45 -6.61 2.06 14.24
CA LEU A 45 -6.49 1.94 12.79
C LEU A 45 -7.51 2.84 12.09
N GLU A 46 -7.04 3.71 11.21
CA GLU A 46 -7.88 4.59 10.40
C GLU A 46 -7.56 4.40 8.91
N ILE A 47 -8.58 4.49 8.06
CA ILE A 47 -8.47 4.37 6.61
C ILE A 47 -9.06 5.62 5.96
N GLU A 48 -8.34 6.15 4.98
CA GLU A 48 -8.83 7.22 4.12
C GLU A 48 -9.75 6.66 3.02
N VAL A 49 -10.95 7.22 2.86
CA VAL A 49 -11.96 6.72 1.91
C VAL A 49 -12.35 7.70 0.82
N ASN A 50 -12.31 9.01 1.08
CA ASN A 50 -12.68 10.06 0.14
C ASN A 50 -11.77 11.28 0.38
N ASP A 51 -10.73 11.47 -0.44
CA ASP A 51 -9.82 12.64 -0.46
C ASP A 51 -9.82 13.47 0.83
N GLY A 52 -9.18 12.93 1.88
CA GLY A 52 -9.07 13.55 3.20
C GLY A 52 -10.07 13.07 4.26
N GLN A 53 -11.09 12.28 3.92
CA GLN A 53 -12.01 11.68 4.89
C GLN A 53 -11.43 10.38 5.45
N TRP A 54 -11.29 10.34 6.78
CA TRP A 54 -10.81 9.18 7.53
C TRP A 54 -11.95 8.47 8.26
N ILE A 55 -11.96 7.14 8.17
CA ILE A 55 -12.83 6.27 8.96
C ILE A 55 -12.01 5.46 9.95
N LYS A 56 -12.49 5.40 11.19
CA LYS A 56 -11.90 4.53 12.21
C LYS A 56 -12.42 3.12 12.06
N LEU A 57 -11.51 2.16 11.95
CA LEU A 57 -11.88 0.74 11.94
C LEU A 57 -12.03 0.20 13.37
N SER A 58 -13.08 -0.60 13.55
CA SER A 58 -13.32 -1.38 14.76
C SER A 58 -13.41 -2.85 14.34
N LEU A 59 -12.35 -3.61 14.59
CA LEU A 59 -12.27 -5.02 14.25
C LEU A 59 -12.85 -5.87 15.38
N SER A 60 -13.54 -6.96 15.01
CA SER A 60 -13.96 -7.97 15.99
C SER A 60 -12.77 -8.85 16.40
N PRO A 61 -12.79 -9.46 17.61
CA PRO A 61 -11.71 -10.33 18.11
C PRO A 61 -11.30 -11.47 17.18
N SER A 62 -12.21 -11.94 16.33
CA SER A 62 -12.00 -13.05 15.39
C SER A 62 -11.91 -12.59 13.94
N SER A 63 -11.63 -11.30 13.70
CA SER A 63 -11.45 -10.74 12.37
C SER A 63 -10.05 -10.17 12.19
N PHE A 64 -9.67 -10.04 10.93
CA PHE A 64 -8.45 -9.36 10.51
C PHE A 64 -8.79 -8.37 9.40
N CYS A 65 -7.95 -7.35 9.22
CA CYS A 65 -8.04 -6.46 8.07
C CYS A 65 -7.07 -6.95 6.99
N PHE A 66 -7.57 -7.16 5.77
CA PHE A 66 -6.73 -7.41 4.59
C PHE A 66 -6.54 -6.11 3.82
N VAL A 67 -5.30 -5.67 3.69
CA VAL A 67 -4.92 -4.45 2.99
C VAL A 67 -4.33 -4.80 1.63
N VAL A 68 -4.87 -4.17 0.58
CA VAL A 68 -4.37 -4.26 -0.80
C VAL A 68 -3.15 -3.34 -0.92
N GLY A 69 -1.99 -3.91 -1.21
CA GLY A 69 -0.79 -3.13 -1.44
C GLY A 69 -0.68 -2.60 -2.88
N ASP A 70 0.23 -1.66 -3.07
CA ASP A 70 0.44 -0.97 -4.35
C ASP A 70 0.70 -1.91 -5.54
N PRO A 71 1.50 -3.00 -5.42
CA PRO A 71 1.67 -3.94 -6.52
C PRO A 71 0.37 -4.67 -6.91
N LEU A 72 -0.52 -4.94 -5.95
CA LEU A 72 -1.79 -5.64 -6.19
C LEU A 72 -2.80 -4.73 -6.92
N LYS A 73 -2.63 -3.40 -6.86
CA LYS A 73 -3.37 -2.45 -7.72
C LYS A 73 -3.07 -2.63 -9.20
N VAL A 74 -1.91 -3.21 -9.54
CA VAL A 74 -1.45 -3.39 -10.93
C VAL A 74 -1.54 -4.85 -11.37
N SER A 75 -1.28 -5.83 -10.50
CA SER A 75 -1.22 -7.24 -10.87
C SER A 75 -1.76 -8.16 -9.78
N PHE A 76 -2.40 -9.28 -10.13
CA PHE A 76 -3.01 -10.23 -9.19
C PHE A 76 -2.04 -11.30 -8.66
N ALA A 77 -0.75 -11.23 -9.01
CA ALA A 77 0.22 -12.25 -8.67
C ALA A 77 1.07 -11.86 -7.46
N ILE A 78 1.32 -12.82 -6.54
CA ILE A 78 2.33 -12.68 -5.50
C ILE A 78 3.72 -12.78 -6.17
N PRO A 79 4.53 -11.72 -6.16
CA PRO A 79 5.79 -11.68 -6.87
C PRO A 79 6.83 -12.52 -6.15
N VAL A 80 7.49 -13.36 -6.93
CA VAL A 80 8.79 -13.95 -6.57
C VAL A 80 9.89 -12.97 -6.92
N GLU A 81 11.09 -13.16 -6.36
CA GLU A 81 12.24 -12.33 -6.72
C GLU A 81 12.45 -12.31 -8.26
N GLY A 82 12.60 -11.11 -8.82
CA GLY A 82 12.71 -10.90 -10.28
C GLY A 82 11.37 -10.76 -11.02
N THR A 83 10.22 -10.83 -10.35
CA THR A 83 8.90 -10.67 -10.99
C THR A 83 8.72 -9.28 -11.58
N ILE A 84 8.25 -9.26 -12.82
CA ILE A 84 7.75 -8.06 -13.49
C ILE A 84 6.25 -7.96 -13.20
N ILE A 85 5.87 -6.90 -12.50
CA ILE A 85 4.49 -6.49 -12.27
C ILE A 85 3.96 -5.89 -13.57
N LYS A 86 2.84 -6.44 -14.03
CA LYS A 86 2.13 -6.03 -15.25
C LYS A 86 0.63 -6.18 -15.05
N ALA A 87 -0.12 -5.29 -15.68
CA ALA A 87 -1.57 -5.42 -15.78
C ALA A 87 -1.94 -6.65 -16.62
N PRO A 88 -2.89 -7.49 -16.17
CA PRO A 88 -3.43 -8.56 -17.00
C PRO A 88 -4.04 -7.96 -18.27
N ARG A 89 -3.73 -8.54 -19.43
CA ARG A 89 -4.20 -8.01 -20.73
C ARG A 89 -5.72 -8.06 -20.84
N GLU A 90 -6.34 -9.00 -20.14
CA GLU A 90 -7.78 -9.21 -20.05
C GLU A 90 -8.52 -8.08 -19.33
N LEU A 91 -7.79 -7.25 -18.57
CA LEU A 91 -8.33 -6.08 -17.85
C LEU A 91 -7.94 -4.75 -18.50
N ILE A 92 -7.30 -4.80 -19.67
CA ILE A 92 -6.93 -3.63 -20.45
C ILE A 92 -7.83 -3.58 -21.68
N ASP A 93 -8.66 -2.56 -21.74
CA ASP A 93 -9.57 -2.30 -22.87
C ASP A 93 -9.73 -0.78 -23.11
N GLU A 94 -10.63 -0.39 -24.03
CA GLU A 94 -10.85 1.02 -24.35
C GLU A 94 -11.45 1.82 -23.16
N GLN A 95 -12.16 1.17 -22.25
CA GLN A 95 -12.78 1.78 -21.07
C GLN A 95 -11.80 1.81 -19.88
N HIS A 96 -10.89 0.83 -19.81
CA HIS A 96 -9.89 0.66 -18.77
C HIS A 96 -8.49 0.58 -19.40
N PRO A 97 -7.91 1.73 -19.84
CA PRO A 97 -6.60 1.73 -20.45
C PRO A 97 -5.51 1.40 -19.43
N GLN A 98 -4.37 0.92 -19.92
CA GLN A 98 -3.20 0.69 -19.08
C GLN A 98 -2.72 2.02 -18.45
N LEU A 99 -2.64 2.06 -17.13
CA LEU A 99 -2.24 3.27 -16.37
C LEU A 99 -0.74 3.29 -16.03
N TYR A 100 -0.16 2.12 -15.81
CA TYR A 100 1.21 1.94 -15.35
C TYR A 100 2.03 1.13 -16.36
N LYS A 101 3.29 1.51 -16.56
CA LYS A 101 4.26 0.70 -17.30
C LYS A 101 4.55 -0.58 -16.54
N ASP A 102 5.02 -1.61 -17.24
CA ASP A 102 5.52 -2.81 -16.59
C ASP A 102 6.78 -2.48 -15.78
N PHE A 103 6.92 -3.03 -14.57
CA PHE A 103 8.08 -2.77 -13.72
C PHE A 103 8.46 -3.97 -12.85
N LYS A 104 9.73 -4.05 -12.43
CA LYS A 104 10.17 -5.09 -11.49
C LYS A 104 9.74 -4.75 -10.07
N PHE A 105 9.15 -5.71 -9.38
CA PHE A 105 8.68 -5.52 -8.00
C PHE A 105 9.78 -5.00 -7.07
N MET A 106 10.97 -5.59 -7.11
CA MET A 106 12.08 -5.19 -6.24
C MET A 106 12.59 -3.77 -6.54
N ASP A 107 12.54 -3.32 -7.79
CA ASP A 107 12.96 -1.97 -8.16
C ASP A 107 12.00 -0.92 -7.58
N PHE A 108 10.68 -1.18 -7.68
CA PHE A 108 9.67 -0.34 -7.03
C PHE A 108 9.79 -0.36 -5.51
N PHE A 109 9.93 -1.55 -4.92
CA PHE A 109 10.05 -1.70 -3.48
C PHE A 109 11.25 -0.91 -2.94
N LEU A 110 12.42 -1.01 -3.58
CA LEU A 110 13.61 -0.26 -3.19
C LEU A 110 13.45 1.24 -3.43
N PHE A 111 12.82 1.65 -4.53
CA PHE A 111 12.49 3.04 -4.79
C PHE A 111 11.63 3.64 -3.66
N ALA A 112 10.57 2.96 -3.23
CA ALA A 112 9.63 3.46 -2.21
C ALA A 112 10.29 3.78 -0.85
N PHE A 113 11.44 3.15 -0.54
CA PHE A 113 12.22 3.40 0.68
C PHE A 113 13.49 4.24 0.44
N SER A 114 13.71 4.70 -0.79
CA SER A 114 14.88 5.52 -1.16
C SER A 114 14.72 6.99 -0.77
N ASP A 115 15.83 7.73 -0.69
CA ASP A 115 15.81 9.17 -0.36
C ASP A 115 14.92 10.00 -1.30
N PRO A 116 14.94 9.83 -2.63
CA PRO A 116 14.03 10.54 -3.54
C PRO A 116 12.54 10.35 -3.21
N ALA A 117 12.15 9.14 -2.79
CA ALA A 117 10.75 8.83 -2.53
C ALA A 117 10.23 9.32 -1.18
N LYS A 118 11.13 9.75 -0.26
CA LYS A 118 10.75 10.31 1.05
C LYS A 118 9.96 11.62 0.95
N HIS A 119 10.12 12.33 -0.17
CA HIS A 119 9.46 13.61 -0.43
C HIS A 119 8.18 13.47 -1.25
N ILE A 120 7.83 12.24 -1.64
CA ILE A 120 6.61 11.92 -2.41
C ILE A 120 5.61 11.35 -1.42
N ASP A 121 4.34 11.77 -1.52
CA ASP A 121 3.28 11.16 -0.74
C ASP A 121 3.29 9.64 -0.97
N SER A 122 3.10 8.87 0.11
CA SER A 122 3.19 7.41 0.01
C SER A 122 2.20 6.84 -1.00
N GLY A 123 0.99 7.38 -1.09
CA GLY A 123 -0.03 6.95 -2.06
C GLY A 123 0.35 7.27 -3.51
N GLU A 124 1.20 8.28 -3.73
CA GLU A 124 1.63 8.73 -5.04
C GLU A 124 2.91 8.04 -5.54
N GLN A 125 3.65 7.32 -4.69
CA GLN A 125 4.92 6.69 -5.08
C GLN A 125 4.78 5.70 -6.25
N LEU A 126 3.68 4.94 -6.32
CA LEU A 126 3.44 4.04 -7.47
C LEU A 126 3.28 4.84 -8.77
N GLN A 127 2.51 5.94 -8.72
CA GLN A 127 2.34 6.84 -9.85
C GLN A 127 3.68 7.43 -10.26
N ALA A 128 4.44 8.00 -9.32
CA ALA A 128 5.74 8.60 -9.59
C ALA A 128 6.75 7.62 -10.21
N PHE A 129 6.69 6.34 -9.84
CA PHE A 129 7.59 5.32 -10.34
C PHE A 129 7.17 4.76 -11.70
N ALA A 130 5.87 4.47 -11.86
CA ALA A 130 5.34 3.58 -12.88
C ALA A 130 4.38 4.25 -13.89
N SER A 131 4.01 5.52 -13.75
CA SER A 131 3.04 6.13 -14.67
C SER A 131 3.54 6.15 -16.12
N LEU A 132 2.61 5.97 -17.08
CA LEU A 132 2.88 6.05 -18.51
C LEU A 132 2.96 7.50 -19.04
N SER A 133 2.41 8.45 -18.29
CA SER A 133 2.37 9.89 -18.58
C SER A 133 2.70 10.69 -17.31
N PRO A 134 3.23 11.93 -17.40
CA PRO A 134 3.37 12.78 -16.23
C PRO A 134 1.98 13.00 -15.59
N PRO A 135 1.90 13.19 -14.25
CA PRO A 135 0.62 13.38 -13.58
C PRO A 135 -0.13 14.51 -14.27
N ILE A 136 -1.39 14.25 -14.64
CA ILE A 136 -2.29 15.29 -15.11
C ILE A 136 -2.48 16.20 -13.90
N SER A 137 -1.79 17.34 -13.91
CA SER A 137 -2.05 18.43 -12.98
C SER A 137 -3.47 18.92 -13.24
N ASN A 138 -4.37 18.72 -12.28
CA ASN A 138 -5.61 19.50 -12.20
C ASN A 138 -5.33 20.83 -11.50
#